data_AF-A0A2V8KFT1-F1
#
_entry.id   AF-A0A2V8KFT1-F1
#
_cell.length_a   1.000
_cell.length_b   1.000
_cell.length_c   1.000
_cell.angle_alpha   90.00
_cell.angle_beta   90.00
_cell.angle_gamma   90.00
#
_symmetry.space_group_name_H-M   'P 1'
#
loop_
_entity.id
_entity.type
_entity.pdbx_description
1 polymer ?
#
loop_
_entity_poly.entity_id
_entity_poly.type
_entity_poly.pdbx_seq_one_letter_code
_entity_poly.pdbx_strand_id
1 'polypeptide(L)'
;MAVVRTTIWTFLTLLVIASAASIAFGQLHPPEFKGLRGVPFPSMNPPPDVRSYGEGPAWDGRPPDGVQPLPLDMFASKDFYKDRALWMDKRYWRCNSARQITDMRSGGAGQSTADPRIGSNPTVSARWGDCNMDWPRENIVSPYPFKTARDHYQALLADAKSRGGPTKHTYETMPKWDGAYGEYVPNGRRVWNYWRANQVPTILSLLTPDYQQRMVRQVYHEGVNAAHQCSALYCWPEGFMRQWATGPKPSRIIVTPEIVTFLGSAISRIVYLNKEAPPRADVPQWYGDTIGFWDGEALITWTSNIQGWNQHSGFEWSNKLEAIEILTPARDASGKFLGIDWEAIFYDPEALVEPIRTLWHRNYQQSWSPVDGFATQVAPGQVIQYRVPDMLDRPWAKNWEEFFEKDMDRPKEELDLGFK
;
A
#
# COMPACT_ATOMS: atom_id res chain seq x y z
N MET A 1 48.67 -16.30 -65.95
CA MET A 1 47.92 -15.08 -65.58
C MET A 1 46.56 -15.52 -65.04
N ALA A 2 46.02 -14.79 -64.06
CA ALA A 2 44.80 -15.04 -63.28
C ALA A 2 44.99 -15.95 -62.05
N VAL A 3 45.12 -15.32 -60.87
CA VAL A 3 44.08 -15.07 -59.84
C VAL A 3 44.06 -16.21 -58.81
N VAL A 4 44.79 -16.01 -57.71
CA VAL A 4 44.69 -16.78 -56.47
C VAL A 4 43.69 -16.06 -55.56
N ARG A 5 42.60 -16.74 -55.21
CA ARG A 5 41.65 -16.30 -54.18
C ARG A 5 42.17 -16.74 -52.81
N THR A 6 42.52 -15.78 -51.97
CA THR A 6 42.81 -15.96 -50.55
C THR A 6 41.53 -15.82 -49.74
N THR A 7 41.12 -16.88 -49.05
CA THR A 7 40.09 -16.84 -48.01
C THR A 7 40.80 -16.95 -46.66
N ILE A 8 40.91 -15.83 -45.94
CA ILE A 8 41.43 -15.79 -44.57
C ILE A 8 40.23 -15.83 -43.61
N TRP A 9 40.17 -16.89 -42.81
CA TRP A 9 39.28 -16.98 -41.65
C TRP A 9 39.93 -16.24 -40.47
N THR A 10 39.35 -15.11 -40.07
CA THR A 10 39.74 -14.37 -38.87
C THR A 10 38.97 -14.90 -37.67
N PHE A 11 39.66 -15.52 -36.72
CA PHE A 11 39.16 -15.77 -35.37
C PHE A 11 39.00 -14.42 -34.67
N LEU A 12 37.75 -14.04 -34.34
CA LEU A 12 37.46 -12.89 -33.49
C LEU A 12 37.24 -13.39 -32.06
N THR A 13 38.25 -13.22 -31.21
CA THR A 13 38.17 -13.39 -29.76
C THR A 13 37.31 -12.28 -29.17
N LEU A 14 36.10 -12.61 -28.72
CA LEU A 14 35.22 -11.70 -27.98
C LEU A 14 35.70 -11.65 -26.52
N LEU A 15 36.52 -10.65 -26.20
CA LEU A 15 36.83 -10.26 -24.83
C LEU A 15 35.62 -9.52 -24.27
N VAL A 16 34.76 -10.24 -23.54
CA VAL A 16 33.70 -9.61 -22.74
C VAL A 16 34.37 -9.02 -21.50
N ILE A 17 34.71 -7.74 -21.59
CA ILE A 17 35.03 -6.93 -20.41
C ILE A 17 33.69 -6.74 -19.69
N ALA A 18 33.47 -7.54 -18.64
CA ALA A 18 32.42 -7.30 -17.68
C ALA A 18 32.76 -6.01 -16.91
N SER A 19 32.38 -4.86 -17.46
CA SER A 19 32.23 -3.65 -16.68
C SER A 19 31.08 -3.89 -15.71
N ALA A 20 31.43 -4.27 -14.48
CA ALA A 20 30.54 -4.14 -13.34
C ALA A 20 30.27 -2.65 -13.16
N ALA A 21 29.29 -2.12 -13.88
CA ALA A 21 28.64 -0.89 -13.51
C ALA A 21 27.97 -1.19 -12.18
N SER A 22 28.62 -0.78 -11.08
CA SER A 22 27.95 -0.63 -9.80
C SER A 22 26.72 0.21 -10.06
N ILE A 23 25.54 -0.41 -9.97
CA ILE A 23 24.28 0.32 -9.90
C ILE A 23 24.35 1.03 -8.57
N ALA A 24 24.91 2.24 -8.57
CA ALA A 24 24.75 3.16 -7.47
C ALA A 24 23.24 3.40 -7.37
N PHE A 25 22.62 2.82 -6.34
CA PHE A 25 21.29 3.24 -5.91
C PHE A 25 21.39 4.74 -5.65
N GLY A 26 20.89 5.53 -6.60
CA GLY A 26 20.99 6.98 -6.54
C GLY A 26 20.39 7.44 -5.23
N GLN A 27 21.09 8.33 -4.52
CA GLN A 27 20.49 9.09 -3.43
C GLN A 27 19.25 9.79 -3.99
N LEU A 28 18.10 9.26 -3.60
CA LEU A 28 16.79 9.71 -3.99
C LEU A 28 16.53 11.03 -3.25
N HIS A 29 16.87 12.14 -3.90
CA HIS A 29 16.55 13.47 -3.40
C HIS A 29 15.05 13.71 -3.60
N PRO A 30 14.31 14.20 -2.58
CA PRO A 30 12.92 14.59 -2.77
C PRO A 30 12.83 15.69 -3.85
N PRO A 31 11.82 15.66 -4.74
CA PRO A 31 11.66 16.70 -5.75
C PRO A 31 11.37 18.07 -5.10
N GLU A 32 11.92 19.14 -5.68
CA GLU A 32 11.50 20.52 -5.37
C GLU A 32 10.03 20.73 -5.74
N PHE A 33 9.22 21.17 -4.78
CA PHE A 33 7.78 21.36 -4.94
C PHE A 33 7.46 22.68 -5.68
N LYS A 34 7.09 22.59 -6.96
CA LYS A 34 6.38 23.68 -7.64
C LYS A 34 4.87 23.54 -7.43
N GLY A 35 4.36 24.18 -6.37
CA GLY A 35 2.94 24.18 -5.96
C GLY A 35 2.66 23.28 -4.75
N LEU A 36 1.64 23.62 -3.95
CA LEU A 36 1.23 22.80 -2.79
C LEU A 36 0.37 21.58 -3.19
N ARG A 37 -0.02 21.44 -4.47
CA ARG A 37 -0.94 20.40 -4.99
C ARG A 37 -0.37 18.98 -5.08
N GLY A 38 0.51 18.58 -4.16
CA GLY A 38 1.06 17.24 -4.14
C GLY A 38 2.15 16.98 -5.18
N VAL A 39 2.86 15.87 -5.01
CA VAL A 39 3.99 15.47 -5.87
C VAL A 39 3.51 14.70 -7.11
N PRO A 40 4.11 14.89 -8.30
CA PRO A 40 3.87 14.00 -9.44
C PRO A 40 4.28 12.54 -9.11
N PHE A 41 3.52 11.56 -9.61
CA PHE A 41 3.63 10.12 -9.31
C PHE A 41 4.97 9.38 -9.62
N PRO A 42 5.99 9.92 -10.32
CA PRO A 42 7.36 9.43 -10.15
C PRO A 42 7.88 9.51 -8.69
N SER A 43 7.10 10.04 -7.76
CA SER A 43 7.33 10.04 -6.31
C SER A 43 7.30 8.63 -5.69
N MET A 44 8.40 7.91 -5.94
CA MET A 44 9.12 7.02 -5.03
C MET A 44 8.28 6.29 -3.98
N ASN A 45 7.58 5.27 -4.44
CA ASN A 45 7.19 4.12 -3.62
C ASN A 45 8.32 3.07 -3.69
N PRO A 46 8.61 2.30 -2.62
CA PRO A 46 9.69 1.31 -2.65
C PRO A 46 9.60 0.37 -3.85
N PRO A 47 10.65 0.21 -4.66
CA PRO A 47 10.61 -0.64 -5.85
C PRO A 47 10.43 -2.13 -5.47
N PRO A 48 9.96 -3.00 -6.39
CA PRO A 48 9.45 -4.33 -6.05
C PRO A 48 10.53 -5.30 -5.55
N ASP A 49 11.78 -4.96 -5.84
CA ASP A 49 13.03 -5.60 -5.45
C ASP A 49 13.49 -5.20 -4.05
N VAL A 50 13.00 -4.09 -3.48
CA VAL A 50 13.28 -3.72 -2.07
C VAL A 50 12.51 -4.63 -1.12
N ARG A 51 13.14 -5.78 -0.83
CA ARG A 51 12.66 -6.80 0.08
C ARG A 51 13.72 -7.10 1.11
N SER A 52 13.42 -6.81 2.37
CA SER A 52 14.35 -7.05 3.49
C SER A 52 14.40 -8.53 3.94
N TYR A 53 14.19 -9.53 3.06
CA TYR A 53 14.19 -10.96 3.44
C TYR A 53 15.23 -11.77 2.65
N GLY A 54 15.86 -12.76 3.30
CA GLY A 54 16.74 -13.72 2.65
C GLY A 54 15.98 -14.78 1.85
N GLU A 55 16.50 -15.14 0.68
CA GLU A 55 15.87 -16.12 -0.21
C GLU A 55 16.31 -17.57 0.13
N GLY A 56 15.34 -18.37 0.58
CA GLY A 56 15.50 -19.80 0.84
C GLY A 56 16.16 -20.17 2.18
N PRO A 57 16.25 -21.49 2.48
CA PRO A 57 16.67 -22.00 3.79
C PRO A 57 18.12 -21.71 4.18
N ALA A 58 18.98 -21.31 3.23
CA ALA A 58 20.38 -20.96 3.51
C ALA A 58 20.54 -19.75 4.46
N TRP A 59 19.48 -18.95 4.60
CA TRP A 59 19.41 -17.78 5.49
C TRP A 59 18.80 -18.08 6.87
N ASP A 60 18.35 -19.32 7.10
CA ASP A 60 17.72 -19.73 8.36
C ASP A 60 18.76 -19.77 9.49
N GLY A 61 18.60 -18.89 10.49
CA GLY A 61 19.54 -18.77 11.61
C GLY A 61 20.96 -18.34 11.23
N ARG A 62 21.24 -18.06 9.94
CA ARG A 62 22.55 -17.71 9.42
C ARG A 62 22.57 -16.27 8.92
N PRO A 63 23.48 -15.40 9.42
CA PRO A 63 23.60 -14.04 8.92
C PRO A 63 24.11 -14.00 7.47
N PRO A 64 23.77 -12.92 6.73
CA PRO A 64 24.30 -12.71 5.38
C PRO A 64 25.83 -12.65 5.38
N ASP A 65 26.46 -12.98 4.26
CA ASP A 65 27.92 -12.93 4.16
C ASP A 65 28.47 -11.53 4.50
N GLY A 66 29.53 -11.48 5.31
CA GLY A 66 30.12 -10.24 5.80
C GLY A 66 29.38 -9.58 6.98
N VAL A 67 28.22 -10.09 7.40
CA VAL A 67 27.48 -9.59 8.56
C VAL A 67 27.86 -10.37 9.81
N GLN A 68 28.47 -9.68 10.78
CA GLN A 68 28.76 -10.25 12.10
C GLN A 68 27.53 -10.10 13.02
N PRO A 69 26.94 -11.21 13.51
CA PRO A 69 25.76 -11.16 14.36
C PRO A 69 26.08 -10.54 15.73
N LEU A 70 25.07 -9.96 16.37
CA LEU A 70 25.18 -9.50 17.75
C LEU A 70 25.20 -10.70 18.71
N PRO A 71 25.82 -10.58 19.90
CA PRO A 71 25.72 -11.60 20.95
C PRO A 71 24.29 -11.86 21.42
N LEU A 72 23.40 -10.87 21.24
CA LEU A 72 21.99 -10.93 21.58
C LEU A 72 21.16 -10.29 20.47
N ASP A 73 20.13 -10.99 20.02
CA ASP A 73 19.12 -10.51 19.09
C ASP A 73 17.71 -10.68 19.70
N MET A 74 16.70 -10.09 19.06
CA MET A 74 15.31 -10.17 19.50
C MET A 74 14.83 -11.62 19.67
N PHE A 75 15.26 -12.54 18.79
CA PHE A 75 14.82 -13.94 18.78
C PHE A 75 15.44 -14.77 19.92
N ALA A 76 16.60 -14.38 20.42
CA ALA A 76 17.27 -14.96 21.59
C ALA A 76 16.94 -14.23 22.90
N SER A 77 16.36 -13.03 22.83
CA SER A 77 16.01 -12.23 24.00
C SER A 77 14.89 -12.84 24.85
N LYS A 78 15.06 -12.75 26.17
CA LYS A 78 14.05 -13.10 27.17
C LYS A 78 13.33 -11.87 27.74
N ASP A 79 13.87 -10.69 27.50
CA ASP A 79 13.39 -9.42 28.07
C ASP A 79 13.80 -8.27 27.15
N PHE A 80 13.01 -8.05 26.10
CA PHE A 80 13.31 -7.04 25.07
C PHE A 80 13.40 -5.61 25.61
N TYR A 81 12.88 -5.33 26.82
CA TYR A 81 12.99 -4.01 27.44
C TYR A 81 14.43 -3.71 27.89
N LYS A 82 15.20 -4.73 28.30
CA LYS A 82 16.61 -4.57 28.66
C LYS A 82 17.51 -4.34 27.45
N ASP A 83 17.01 -4.65 26.26
CA ASP A 83 17.76 -4.60 25.01
C ASP A 83 17.60 -3.26 24.29
N ARG A 84 17.08 -2.23 24.97
CA ARG A 84 16.77 -0.92 24.37
C ARG A 84 17.93 -0.29 23.61
N ALA A 85 19.15 -0.47 24.10
CA ALA A 85 20.36 0.03 23.43
C ALA A 85 20.64 -0.65 22.07
N LEU A 86 20.05 -1.83 21.81
CA LEU A 86 20.23 -2.61 20.58
C LEU A 86 19.11 -2.37 19.55
N TRP A 87 17.98 -1.75 19.93
CA TRP A 87 16.82 -1.63 19.05
C TRP A 87 17.09 -0.89 17.73
N MET A 88 18.05 0.03 17.72
CA MET A 88 18.44 0.76 16.50
C MET A 88 19.48 0.02 15.64
N ASP A 89 20.03 -1.10 16.12
CA ASP A 89 20.93 -1.94 15.32
C ASP A 89 20.11 -2.95 14.51
N LYS A 90 20.21 -2.88 13.18
CA LYS A 90 19.49 -3.80 12.28
C LYS A 90 19.73 -5.28 12.56
N ARG A 91 20.90 -5.63 13.11
CA ARG A 91 21.26 -7.02 13.43
C ARG A 91 20.48 -7.56 14.62
N TYR A 92 20.00 -6.71 15.53
CA TYR A 92 19.11 -7.12 16.62
C TYR A 92 17.80 -7.73 16.07
N TRP A 93 17.38 -7.29 14.88
CA TRP A 93 16.19 -7.77 14.16
C TRP A 93 16.52 -8.81 13.09
N ARG A 94 17.78 -9.28 13.06
CA ARG A 94 18.33 -10.11 11.96
C ARG A 94 18.11 -9.48 10.57
N CYS A 95 18.17 -8.15 10.50
CA CYS A 95 17.95 -7.37 9.28
C CYS A 95 16.59 -7.60 8.60
N ASN A 96 15.56 -7.97 9.36
CA ASN A 96 14.20 -8.10 8.82
C ASN A 96 13.42 -6.79 8.96
N SER A 97 12.45 -6.64 8.08
CA SER A 97 11.34 -5.72 8.25
C SER A 97 10.32 -6.25 9.26
N ALA A 98 9.55 -5.35 9.86
CA ALA A 98 8.54 -5.73 10.84
C ALA A 98 7.50 -6.71 10.25
N ARG A 99 7.08 -6.51 8.99
CA ARG A 99 6.14 -7.42 8.33
C ARG A 99 6.71 -8.81 8.12
N GLN A 100 8.00 -8.93 7.79
CA GLN A 100 8.63 -10.23 7.60
C GLN A 100 8.70 -11.00 8.92
N ILE A 101 9.04 -10.34 10.02
CA ILE A 101 9.05 -10.94 11.35
C ILE A 101 7.67 -11.51 11.70
N THR A 102 6.59 -10.75 11.47
CA THR A 102 5.22 -11.24 11.69
C THR A 102 4.85 -12.38 10.73
N ASP A 103 5.23 -12.28 9.45
CA ASP A 103 4.92 -13.29 8.43
C ASP A 103 5.63 -14.63 8.71
N MET A 104 6.78 -14.64 9.42
CA MET A 104 7.47 -15.88 9.87
C MET A 104 6.60 -16.76 10.78
N ARG A 105 5.64 -16.17 11.48
CA ARG A 105 4.75 -16.87 12.42
C ARG A 105 3.30 -16.93 11.94
N SER A 106 2.99 -16.49 10.72
CA SER A 106 1.62 -16.41 10.20
C SER A 106 1.51 -16.89 8.74
N GLY A 107 0.29 -17.01 8.22
CA GLY A 107 -0.08 -17.79 7.02
C GLY A 107 0.57 -17.41 5.67
N GLY A 108 1.47 -16.42 5.61
CA GLY A 108 2.19 -16.06 4.39
C GLY A 108 3.60 -16.66 4.26
N ALA A 109 4.24 -17.03 5.38
CA ALA A 109 5.59 -17.63 5.41
C ALA A 109 5.86 -18.44 6.70
N GLY A 110 4.78 -18.85 7.39
CA GLY A 110 4.83 -19.62 8.62
C GLY A 110 5.23 -21.08 8.42
N GLN A 111 5.30 -21.83 9.51
CA GLN A 111 5.74 -23.24 9.52
C GLN A 111 4.96 -24.16 8.57
N SER A 112 3.70 -23.83 8.28
CA SER A 112 2.83 -24.61 7.39
C SER A 112 3.00 -24.30 5.90
N THR A 113 3.99 -23.47 5.53
CA THR A 113 4.26 -23.11 4.12
C THR A 113 5.42 -23.92 3.55
N ALA A 114 5.54 -23.98 2.22
CA ALA A 114 6.64 -24.68 1.55
C ALA A 114 8.02 -24.03 1.77
N ASP A 115 8.06 -22.78 2.24
CA ASP A 115 9.29 -22.05 2.60
C ASP A 115 9.11 -21.35 3.96
N PRO A 116 9.19 -22.10 5.08
CA PRO A 116 8.93 -21.56 6.40
C PRO A 116 10.10 -20.69 6.87
N ARG A 117 9.88 -19.37 6.96
CA ARG A 117 10.94 -18.39 7.29
C ARG A 117 11.34 -18.34 8.77
N ILE A 118 10.61 -19.04 9.63
CA ILE A 118 11.03 -19.22 11.03
C ILE A 118 12.02 -20.39 11.18
N GLY A 119 12.21 -21.19 10.12
CA GLY A 119 13.09 -22.36 10.08
C GLY A 119 12.61 -23.54 10.92
N SER A 120 13.44 -24.59 10.98
CA SER A 120 13.12 -25.88 11.62
C SER A 120 13.31 -25.93 13.15
N ASN A 121 14.01 -24.95 13.74
CA ASN A 121 14.19 -24.81 15.19
C ASN A 121 13.85 -23.38 15.69
N PRO A 122 12.57 -22.98 15.71
CA PRO A 122 12.17 -21.66 16.17
C PRO A 122 12.40 -21.43 17.66
N THR A 123 12.79 -20.25 18.12
CA THR A 123 13.08 -19.03 17.33
C THR A 123 14.51 -18.97 16.78
N VAL A 124 15.38 -19.90 17.17
CA VAL A 124 16.82 -19.87 16.85
C VAL A 124 17.07 -19.86 15.35
N SER A 125 16.30 -20.62 14.57
CA SER A 125 16.42 -20.69 13.11
C SER A 125 15.69 -19.58 12.36
N ALA A 126 15.17 -18.53 13.04
CA ALA A 126 14.50 -17.43 12.35
C ALA A 126 15.39 -16.84 11.26
N ARG A 127 14.84 -16.70 10.05
CA ARG A 127 15.59 -16.31 8.87
C ARG A 127 16.14 -14.90 8.96
N TRP A 128 17.35 -14.71 8.48
CA TRP A 128 17.93 -13.38 8.30
C TRP A 128 17.38 -12.71 7.05
N GLY A 129 17.18 -11.40 7.16
CA GLY A 129 16.94 -10.53 6.02
C GLY A 129 18.23 -10.07 5.35
N ASP A 130 18.08 -9.40 4.21
CA ASP A 130 19.20 -8.69 3.58
C ASP A 130 19.43 -7.35 4.28
N CYS A 131 20.57 -7.24 4.96
CA CYS A 131 20.97 -6.03 5.69
C CYS A 131 21.20 -4.81 4.80
N ASN A 132 21.35 -4.97 3.49
CA ASN A 132 21.54 -3.88 2.53
C ASN A 132 20.22 -3.35 1.95
N MET A 133 19.13 -4.08 2.15
CA MET A 133 17.82 -3.70 1.62
C MET A 133 17.04 -2.95 2.69
N ASP A 134 16.79 -1.66 2.44
CA ASP A 134 15.97 -0.82 3.29
C ASP A 134 15.33 0.31 2.46
N TRP A 135 14.11 0.67 2.80
CA TRP A 135 13.45 1.85 2.28
C TRP A 135 13.71 3.00 3.26
N PRO A 136 14.49 4.01 2.85
CA PRO A 136 15.13 4.89 3.80
C PRO A 136 14.14 5.89 4.40
N ARG A 137 14.45 6.36 5.61
CA ARG A 137 13.62 7.25 6.43
C ARG A 137 13.22 8.51 5.66
N GLU A 138 14.17 9.12 4.95
CA GLU A 138 13.98 10.36 4.18
C GLU A 138 12.91 10.24 3.09
N ASN A 139 12.62 9.03 2.62
CA ASN A 139 11.54 8.79 1.65
C ASN A 139 10.16 8.63 2.32
N ILE A 140 10.12 8.55 3.65
CA ILE A 140 8.88 8.40 4.44
C ILE A 140 8.49 9.74 5.08
N VAL A 141 9.46 10.50 5.56
CA VAL A 141 9.24 11.81 6.17
C VAL A 141 8.50 12.73 5.20
N SER A 142 7.53 13.47 5.72
CA SER A 142 6.80 14.48 4.97
C SER A 142 7.76 15.61 4.57
N PRO A 143 7.84 15.98 3.28
CA PRO A 143 8.67 17.11 2.85
C PRO A 143 7.99 18.47 3.07
N TYR A 144 6.72 18.48 3.51
CA TYR A 144 6.01 19.72 3.79
C TYR A 144 6.50 20.34 5.10
N PRO A 145 6.66 21.67 5.18
CA PRO A 145 7.23 22.35 6.34
C PRO A 145 6.26 22.46 7.54
N PHE A 146 5.03 21.97 7.38
CA PHE A 146 3.98 22.13 8.39
C PHE A 146 4.16 21.16 9.54
N LYS A 147 3.89 21.63 10.76
CA LYS A 147 3.95 20.81 11.99
C LYS A 147 2.60 20.21 12.38
N THR A 148 1.51 20.77 11.87
CA THR A 148 0.14 20.33 12.18
C THR A 148 -0.66 20.14 10.89
N ALA A 149 -1.66 19.25 10.93
CA ALA A 149 -2.56 19.06 9.79
C ALA A 149 -3.37 20.34 9.52
N ARG A 150 -3.79 21.04 10.59
CA ARG A 150 -4.48 22.32 10.48
C ARG A 150 -3.70 23.35 9.66
N ASP A 151 -2.42 23.61 10.00
CA ASP A 151 -1.61 24.60 9.29
C ASP A 151 -1.43 24.21 7.81
N HIS A 152 -1.24 22.91 7.55
CA HIS A 152 -1.11 22.37 6.20
C HIS A 152 -2.40 22.55 5.39
N TYR A 153 -3.56 22.17 5.95
CA TYR A 153 -4.86 22.32 5.30
C TYR A 153 -5.18 23.78 5.01
N GLN A 154 -4.90 24.69 5.95
CA GLN A 154 -5.12 26.12 5.78
C GLN A 154 -4.22 26.71 4.69
N ALA A 155 -2.96 26.26 4.59
CA ALA A 155 -2.06 26.66 3.51
C ALA A 155 -2.55 26.18 2.14
N LEU A 156 -2.99 24.92 2.03
CA LEU A 156 -3.60 24.37 0.81
C LEU A 156 -4.86 25.15 0.40
N LEU A 157 -5.71 25.51 1.37
CA LEU A 157 -6.93 26.28 1.12
C LEU A 157 -6.61 27.72 0.68
N ALA A 158 -5.63 28.38 1.31
CA ALA A 158 -5.19 29.71 0.91
C ALA A 158 -4.59 29.71 -0.50
N ASP A 159 -3.80 28.68 -0.82
CA ASP A 159 -3.21 28.47 -2.14
C ASP A 159 -4.31 28.26 -3.21
N ALA A 160 -5.33 27.44 -2.93
CA ALA A 160 -6.50 27.29 -3.80
C ALA A 160 -7.26 28.61 -4.00
N LYS A 161 -7.48 29.39 -2.92
CA LYS A 161 -8.11 30.72 -3.00
C LYS A 161 -7.33 31.69 -3.87
N SER A 162 -6.00 31.65 -3.84
CA SER A 162 -5.16 32.51 -4.68
C SER A 162 -5.34 32.23 -6.19
N ARG A 163 -5.81 31.02 -6.55
CA ARG A 163 -6.19 30.62 -7.91
C ARG A 163 -7.68 30.69 -8.21
N GLY A 164 -8.48 31.29 -7.32
CA GLY A 164 -9.94 31.44 -7.49
C GLY A 164 -10.79 30.27 -6.99
N GLY A 165 -10.23 29.34 -6.20
CA GLY A 165 -10.96 28.28 -5.52
C GLY A 165 -11.47 28.66 -4.11
N PRO A 166 -12.02 27.71 -3.34
CA PRO A 166 -12.34 26.34 -3.73
C PRO A 166 -13.32 26.25 -4.89
N THR A 167 -13.14 25.23 -5.73
CA THR A 167 -14.06 24.95 -6.85
C THR A 167 -15.39 24.45 -6.30
N LYS A 168 -16.49 25.06 -6.73
CA LYS A 168 -17.85 24.58 -6.44
C LYS A 168 -18.35 23.80 -7.64
N HIS A 169 -18.59 22.51 -7.44
CA HIS A 169 -19.12 21.64 -8.48
C HIS A 169 -20.63 21.48 -8.37
N THR A 170 -21.30 21.35 -9.51
CA THR A 170 -22.66 20.80 -9.60
C THR A 170 -22.59 19.32 -10.00
N TYR A 171 -23.73 18.62 -10.09
CA TYR A 171 -23.76 17.25 -10.61
C TYR A 171 -23.26 17.15 -12.06
N GLU A 172 -23.40 18.23 -12.83
CA GLU A 172 -22.92 18.29 -14.21
C GLU A 172 -21.39 18.44 -14.24
N THR A 173 -20.83 19.34 -13.42
CA THR A 173 -19.41 19.70 -13.47
C THR A 173 -18.50 18.87 -12.58
N MET A 174 -19.06 18.07 -11.66
CA MET A 174 -18.27 17.27 -10.73
C MET A 174 -17.31 16.32 -11.45
N PRO A 175 -16.10 16.10 -10.89
CA PRO A 175 -15.19 15.08 -11.38
C PRO A 175 -15.90 13.74 -11.44
N LYS A 176 -15.77 13.03 -12.57
CA LYS A 176 -16.42 11.73 -12.80
C LYS A 176 -15.66 10.60 -12.07
N TRP A 177 -15.61 10.71 -10.75
CA TRP A 177 -14.93 9.78 -9.85
C TRP A 177 -15.86 8.70 -9.29
N ASP A 178 -17.18 8.79 -9.52
CA ASP A 178 -18.11 7.74 -9.11
C ASP A 178 -17.74 6.40 -9.74
N GLY A 179 -17.44 5.39 -8.93
CA GLY A 179 -17.14 4.07 -9.45
C GLY A 179 -16.32 3.20 -8.53
N ALA A 180 -15.92 2.05 -9.08
CA ALA A 180 -15.08 1.08 -8.41
C ALA A 180 -13.60 1.40 -8.65
N TYR A 181 -12.78 1.14 -7.65
CA TYR A 181 -11.35 1.38 -7.68
C TYR A 181 -10.60 0.13 -7.29
N GLY A 182 -9.65 -0.26 -8.13
CA GLY A 182 -8.75 -1.36 -7.92
C GLY A 182 -7.36 -0.88 -7.54
N GLU A 183 -6.44 -1.83 -7.46
CA GLU A 183 -5.02 -1.53 -7.30
C GLU A 183 -4.35 -1.36 -8.65
N TYR A 184 -3.18 -0.71 -8.61
CA TYR A 184 -2.31 -0.62 -9.77
C TYR A 184 -1.77 -2.00 -10.18
N VAL A 185 -2.14 -2.45 -11.38
CA VAL A 185 -1.64 -3.67 -12.06
C VAL A 185 -0.88 -3.19 -13.31
N PRO A 186 0.32 -3.72 -13.65
CA PRO A 186 0.93 -4.99 -13.23
C PRO A 186 2.01 -4.87 -12.14
N ASN A 187 2.47 -3.68 -11.79
CA ASN A 187 3.66 -3.51 -10.94
C ASN A 187 3.38 -3.52 -9.43
N GLY A 188 2.16 -3.89 -9.02
CA GLY A 188 1.79 -4.22 -7.65
C GLY A 188 1.86 -3.07 -6.63
N ARG A 189 1.23 -3.32 -5.47
CA ARG A 189 1.27 -2.47 -4.27
C ARG A 189 2.70 -2.17 -3.87
N ARG A 190 3.06 -0.90 -3.73
CA ARG A 190 4.40 -0.51 -3.28
C ARG A 190 4.39 0.60 -2.23
N VAL A 191 3.37 0.64 -1.38
CA VAL A 191 3.35 1.60 -0.27
C VAL A 191 4.27 1.13 0.85
N TRP A 192 5.15 2.00 1.34
CA TRP A 192 6.12 1.66 2.39
C TRP A 192 5.43 1.24 3.70
N ASN A 193 4.23 1.76 3.99
CA ASN A 193 3.45 1.45 5.20
C ASN A 193 2.88 0.02 5.19
N TYR A 194 3.27 -0.82 4.23
CA TYR A 194 3.13 -2.27 4.34
C TYR A 194 4.24 -2.93 5.17
N TRP A 195 5.26 -2.16 5.58
CA TRP A 195 6.34 -2.60 6.48
C TRP A 195 7.16 -3.77 5.96
N ARG A 196 7.21 -3.97 4.63
CA ARG A 196 8.04 -5.01 3.97
C ARG A 196 9.36 -4.48 3.43
N ALA A 197 9.37 -3.19 3.09
CA ALA A 197 10.50 -2.54 2.47
C ALA A 197 11.44 -1.90 3.50
N ASN A 198 10.97 -1.67 4.73
CA ASN A 198 11.71 -0.99 5.79
C ASN A 198 12.23 -1.97 6.84
N GLN A 199 13.50 -1.87 7.20
CA GLN A 199 14.02 -2.52 8.39
C GLN A 199 13.38 -1.91 9.64
N VAL A 200 13.25 -2.72 10.71
CA VAL A 200 12.61 -2.27 11.96
C VAL A 200 13.23 -0.95 12.50
N PRO A 201 14.57 -0.76 12.56
CA PRO A 201 15.17 0.48 13.04
C PRO A 201 14.74 1.73 12.27
N THR A 202 14.51 1.60 10.96
CA THR A 202 14.08 2.71 10.12
C THR A 202 12.70 3.20 10.53
N ILE A 203 11.80 2.28 10.86
CA ILE A 203 10.48 2.64 11.39
C ILE A 203 10.58 3.17 12.83
N LEU A 204 11.37 2.53 13.69
CA LEU A 204 11.59 3.00 15.07
C LEU A 204 12.14 4.42 15.11
N SER A 205 12.98 4.79 14.14
CA SER A 205 13.50 6.15 14.05
C SER A 205 12.38 7.19 13.95
N LEU A 206 11.24 6.85 13.32
CA LEU A 206 10.11 7.77 13.10
C LEU A 206 9.29 8.00 14.38
N LEU A 207 9.51 7.19 15.42
CA LEU A 207 8.65 7.13 16.59
C LEU A 207 9.27 7.82 17.80
N THR A 208 8.40 8.40 18.63
CA THR A 208 8.79 8.87 19.97
C THR A 208 9.24 7.69 20.85
N PRO A 209 10.01 7.93 21.92
CA PRO A 209 10.55 6.85 22.76
C PRO A 209 9.49 5.87 23.30
N ASP A 210 8.31 6.36 23.66
CA ASP A 210 7.22 5.52 24.16
C ASP A 210 6.64 4.64 23.04
N TYR A 211 6.47 5.20 21.84
CA TYR A 211 5.94 4.47 20.69
C TYR A 211 6.95 3.50 20.07
N GLN A 212 8.26 3.77 20.18
CA GLN A 212 9.30 2.77 19.92
C GLN A 212 9.10 1.54 20.79
N GLN A 213 8.91 1.73 22.11
CA GLN A 213 8.69 0.63 23.04
C GLN A 213 7.43 -0.18 22.70
N ARG A 214 6.34 0.48 22.27
CA ARG A 214 5.10 -0.21 21.86
C ARG A 214 5.30 -1.02 20.57
N MET A 215 5.96 -0.46 19.57
CA MET A 215 6.28 -1.19 18.34
C MET A 215 7.19 -2.40 18.64
N VAL A 216 8.25 -2.24 19.45
CA VAL A 216 9.13 -3.35 19.83
C VAL A 216 8.35 -4.45 20.55
N ARG A 217 7.47 -4.08 21.50
CA ARG A 217 6.59 -5.03 22.21
C ARG A 217 5.78 -5.86 21.21
N GLN A 218 5.17 -5.20 20.24
CA GLN A 218 4.32 -5.86 19.26
C GLN A 218 5.13 -6.81 18.36
N VAL A 219 6.24 -6.33 17.78
CA VAL A 219 7.11 -7.15 16.90
C VAL A 219 7.69 -8.34 17.65
N TYR A 220 8.09 -8.17 18.92
CA TYR A 220 8.56 -9.25 19.77
C TYR A 220 7.48 -10.31 19.98
N HIS A 221 6.27 -9.92 20.40
CA HIS A 221 5.20 -10.90 20.67
C HIS A 221 4.69 -11.59 19.40
N GLU A 222 4.66 -10.90 18.26
CA GLU A 222 4.30 -11.50 16.96
C GLU A 222 5.38 -12.46 16.44
N GLY A 223 6.67 -12.09 16.55
CA GLY A 223 7.78 -12.88 16.00
C GLY A 223 8.29 -13.99 16.92
N VAL A 224 8.46 -13.69 18.21
CA VAL A 224 9.06 -14.60 19.19
C VAL A 224 8.00 -15.53 19.78
N ASN A 225 6.91 -14.97 20.31
CA ASN A 225 5.87 -15.73 21.01
C ASN A 225 4.78 -16.27 20.08
N ALA A 226 4.71 -15.79 18.82
CA ALA A 226 3.61 -16.07 17.89
C ALA A 226 2.22 -15.64 18.43
N ALA A 227 2.20 -14.64 19.31
CA ALA A 227 0.99 -14.15 19.97
C ALA A 227 0.36 -12.99 19.17
N HIS A 228 -0.04 -13.29 17.93
CA HIS A 228 -0.64 -12.29 17.03
C HIS A 228 -1.92 -11.70 17.61
N GLN A 229 -2.00 -10.38 17.68
CA GLN A 229 -3.22 -9.65 18.03
C GLN A 229 -3.63 -8.81 16.82
N CYS A 230 -4.70 -9.20 16.12
CA CYS A 230 -5.27 -8.41 15.03
C CYS A 230 -6.71 -7.98 15.35
N SER A 231 -7.11 -6.83 14.81
CA SER A 231 -8.46 -6.27 14.91
C SER A 231 -9.55 -7.27 14.52
N ALA A 232 -9.29 -8.12 13.52
CA ALA A 232 -10.21 -9.16 13.08
C ALA A 232 -10.54 -10.19 14.18
N LEU A 233 -9.63 -10.47 15.13
CA LEU A 233 -9.92 -11.36 16.27
C LEU A 233 -10.96 -10.79 17.23
N TYR A 234 -11.14 -9.47 17.23
CA TYR A 234 -12.08 -8.76 18.10
C TYR A 234 -13.34 -8.29 17.37
N CYS A 235 -13.49 -8.62 16.07
CA CYS A 235 -14.53 -8.08 15.20
C CYS A 235 -14.55 -6.53 15.16
N TRP A 236 -13.39 -5.90 15.34
CA TRP A 236 -13.25 -4.44 15.30
C TRP A 236 -12.72 -3.96 13.95
N PRO A 237 -12.99 -2.70 13.55
CA PRO A 237 -12.38 -2.10 12.38
C PRO A 237 -10.85 -2.16 12.42
N GLU A 238 -10.23 -2.20 11.25
CA GLU A 238 -8.78 -2.37 11.14
C GLU A 238 -7.98 -1.08 11.37
N GLY A 239 -8.67 0.03 11.64
CA GLY A 239 -8.07 1.33 11.93
C GLY A 239 -7.71 2.15 10.68
N PHE A 240 -7.58 3.47 10.89
CA PHE A 240 -7.45 4.46 9.83
C PHE A 240 -6.29 4.23 8.85
N MET A 241 -5.07 3.95 9.34
CA MET A 241 -3.90 3.79 8.46
C MET A 241 -3.94 2.51 7.62
N ARG A 242 -4.77 1.53 7.99
CA ARG A 242 -4.86 0.23 7.30
C ARG A 242 -5.35 0.36 5.86
N GLN A 243 -6.12 1.39 5.54
CA GLN A 243 -6.69 1.58 4.20
C GLN A 243 -5.63 1.71 3.09
N TRP A 244 -4.40 2.13 3.43
CA TRP A 244 -3.25 2.19 2.50
C TRP A 244 -2.36 0.94 2.53
N ALA A 245 -2.61 -0.01 3.43
CA ALA A 245 -1.84 -1.24 3.60
C ALA A 245 -2.58 -2.47 3.00
N THR A 246 -2.34 -3.69 3.48
CA THR A 246 -3.04 -4.92 3.01
C THR A 246 -4.46 -5.18 3.51
N GLY A 247 -5.08 -4.27 4.25
CA GLY A 247 -6.39 -4.53 4.87
C GLY A 247 -7.55 -4.16 3.96
N PRO A 248 -8.77 -4.08 4.53
CA PRO A 248 -9.92 -3.48 3.87
C PRO A 248 -9.54 -2.10 3.34
N LYS A 249 -10.01 -1.80 2.14
CA LYS A 249 -9.70 -0.59 1.40
C LYS A 249 -10.98 0.01 0.90
N PRO A 250 -11.06 1.34 0.75
CA PRO A 250 -12.16 1.91 -0.01
C PRO A 250 -12.05 1.41 -1.45
N SER A 251 -13.01 0.60 -1.88
CA SER A 251 -13.11 0.05 -3.23
C SER A 251 -14.11 0.82 -4.08
N ARG A 252 -14.87 1.74 -3.48
CA ARG A 252 -15.84 2.57 -4.17
C ARG A 252 -15.77 4.01 -3.67
N ILE A 253 -15.85 4.94 -4.61
CA ILE A 253 -15.98 6.37 -4.32
C ILE A 253 -17.34 6.80 -4.86
N ILE A 254 -18.08 7.55 -4.05
CA ILE A 254 -19.32 8.20 -4.43
C ILE A 254 -19.11 9.70 -4.22
N VAL A 255 -19.38 10.50 -5.24
CA VAL A 255 -19.18 11.94 -5.22
C VAL A 255 -20.53 12.62 -5.38
N THR A 256 -20.74 13.68 -4.60
CA THR A 256 -21.86 14.62 -4.75
C THR A 256 -21.31 16.04 -4.61
N PRO A 257 -22.09 17.07 -4.94
CA PRO A 257 -21.70 18.47 -4.70
C PRO A 257 -21.38 18.80 -3.23
N GLU A 258 -21.92 18.04 -2.27
CA GLU A 258 -21.82 18.36 -0.83
C GLU A 258 -20.92 17.40 -0.05
N ILE A 259 -20.84 16.13 -0.47
CA ILE A 259 -20.07 15.08 0.20
C ILE A 259 -19.34 14.17 -0.78
N VAL A 260 -18.23 13.60 -0.32
CA VAL A 260 -17.55 12.48 -0.97
C VAL A 260 -17.51 11.29 -0.01
N THR A 261 -17.95 10.12 -0.45
CA THR A 261 -18.00 8.92 0.37
C THR A 261 -17.04 7.87 -0.15
N PHE A 262 -16.17 7.38 0.72
CA PHE A 262 -15.29 6.24 0.48
C PHE A 262 -15.88 4.99 1.14
N LEU A 263 -16.14 3.95 0.35
CA LEU A 263 -16.76 2.70 0.81
C LEU A 263 -15.88 1.48 0.51
N GLY A 264 -15.85 0.53 1.43
CA GLY A 264 -15.13 -0.74 1.31
C GLY A 264 -15.67 -1.80 2.28
N SER A 265 -15.09 -3.01 2.25
CA SER A 265 -15.60 -4.18 3.01
C SER A 265 -15.64 -4.01 4.54
N ALA A 266 -14.99 -2.97 5.09
CA ALA A 266 -15.07 -2.58 6.49
C ALA A 266 -14.79 -1.07 6.68
N ILE A 267 -15.02 -0.28 5.62
CA ILE A 267 -14.68 1.14 5.57
C ILE A 267 -15.91 1.90 5.08
N SER A 268 -16.32 2.90 5.85
CA SER A 268 -17.24 3.95 5.42
C SER A 268 -16.70 5.27 5.95
N ARG A 269 -16.25 6.15 5.05
CA ARG A 269 -15.75 7.49 5.39
C ARG A 269 -16.51 8.51 4.55
N ILE A 270 -17.04 9.54 5.21
CA ILE A 270 -17.72 10.65 4.56
C ILE A 270 -16.84 11.89 4.73
N VAL A 271 -16.54 12.54 3.60
CA VAL A 271 -15.91 13.85 3.53
C VAL A 271 -17.00 14.89 3.38
N TYR A 272 -17.15 15.75 4.38
CA TYR A 272 -18.05 16.90 4.28
C TYR A 272 -17.34 18.07 3.60
N LEU A 273 -17.86 18.52 2.47
CA LEU A 273 -17.23 19.56 1.69
C LEU A 273 -17.50 20.96 2.27
N ASN A 274 -16.55 21.86 2.05
CA ASN A 274 -16.66 23.30 2.34
C ASN A 274 -16.95 23.63 3.81
N LYS A 275 -16.38 22.84 4.74
CA LYS A 275 -16.37 23.13 6.18
C LYS A 275 -15.07 23.83 6.56
N GLU A 276 -15.12 24.65 7.62
CA GLU A 276 -13.94 25.39 8.08
C GLU A 276 -12.95 24.53 8.89
N ALA A 277 -13.48 23.56 9.63
CA ALA A 277 -12.72 22.58 10.40
C ALA A 277 -13.57 21.31 10.61
N PRO A 278 -12.94 20.14 10.84
CA PRO A 278 -13.63 18.99 11.39
C PRO A 278 -14.36 19.37 12.68
N PRO A 279 -15.53 18.76 12.95
CA PRO A 279 -16.22 18.98 14.21
C PRO A 279 -15.31 18.58 15.37
N ARG A 280 -15.38 19.31 16.49
CA ARG A 280 -14.76 18.83 17.73
C ARG A 280 -15.58 17.64 18.23
N ALA A 281 -14.93 16.51 18.46
CA ALA A 281 -15.56 15.34 19.06
C ALA A 281 -14.88 15.01 20.39
N ASP A 282 -15.67 14.69 21.41
CA ASP A 282 -15.15 14.20 22.70
C ASP A 282 -14.76 12.72 22.63
N VAL A 283 -15.31 11.99 21.65
CA VAL A 283 -15.06 10.57 21.42
C VAL A 283 -14.48 10.39 20.02
N PRO A 284 -13.28 9.80 19.88
CA PRO A 284 -12.71 9.52 18.57
C PRO A 284 -13.52 8.47 17.81
N GLN A 285 -13.48 8.54 16.48
CA GLN A 285 -14.13 7.62 15.55
C GLN A 285 -13.08 6.75 14.86
N TRP A 286 -13.43 5.51 14.51
CA TRP A 286 -12.51 4.55 13.87
C TRP A 286 -11.76 5.09 12.65
N TYR A 287 -12.43 5.93 11.85
CA TYR A 287 -11.84 6.58 10.69
C TYR A 287 -11.84 8.11 10.77
N GLY A 288 -12.13 8.66 11.95
CA GLY A 288 -12.21 10.09 12.21
C GLY A 288 -13.35 10.83 11.49
N ASP A 289 -13.35 12.15 11.66
CA ASP A 289 -14.24 13.08 10.98
C ASP A 289 -13.46 13.78 9.86
N THR A 290 -13.94 13.66 8.62
CA THR A 290 -13.24 14.19 7.46
C THR A 290 -13.98 15.39 6.86
N ILE A 291 -13.27 16.49 6.64
CA ILE A 291 -13.73 17.62 5.82
C ILE A 291 -12.88 17.75 4.58
N GLY A 292 -13.36 18.47 3.57
CA GLY A 292 -12.57 18.71 2.37
C GLY A 292 -13.05 19.86 1.51
N PHE A 293 -12.27 20.16 0.48
CA PHE A 293 -12.64 21.10 -0.56
C PHE A 293 -12.04 20.67 -1.90
N TRP A 294 -12.64 21.14 -2.98
CA TRP A 294 -12.14 20.92 -4.33
C TRP A 294 -11.21 22.05 -4.75
N ASP A 295 -10.08 21.70 -5.36
CA ASP A 295 -9.18 22.63 -6.05
C ASP A 295 -9.02 22.20 -7.51
N GLY A 296 -9.94 22.67 -8.35
CA GLY A 296 -10.19 22.10 -9.67
C GLY A 296 -10.82 20.70 -9.54
N GLU A 297 -10.15 19.69 -10.09
CA GLU A 297 -10.52 18.28 -9.96
C GLU A 297 -9.82 17.58 -8.79
N ALA A 298 -8.95 18.27 -8.04
CA ALA A 298 -8.27 17.68 -6.88
C ALA A 298 -9.15 17.79 -5.63
N LEU A 299 -9.26 16.71 -4.85
CA LEU A 299 -9.92 16.70 -3.56
C LEU A 299 -8.86 16.80 -2.46
N ILE A 300 -8.93 17.85 -1.65
CA ILE A 300 -8.06 18.05 -0.49
C ILE A 300 -8.89 17.82 0.76
N THR A 301 -8.45 16.92 1.62
CA THR A 301 -9.15 16.57 2.86
C THR A 301 -8.30 16.80 4.10
N TRP A 302 -8.98 17.02 5.21
CA TRP A 302 -8.41 16.97 6.56
C TRP A 302 -9.29 16.07 7.42
N THR A 303 -8.68 15.03 8.00
CA THR A 303 -9.29 14.13 8.95
C THR A 303 -8.73 14.36 10.35
N SER A 304 -9.59 14.48 11.35
CA SER A 304 -9.24 14.51 12.78
C SER A 304 -10.13 13.55 13.59
N ASN A 305 -10.00 13.55 14.92
CA ASN A 305 -10.75 12.68 15.83
C ASN A 305 -10.59 11.18 15.51
N ILE A 306 -9.42 10.79 15.03
CA ILE A 306 -9.14 9.40 14.65
C ILE A 306 -8.90 8.58 15.92
N GLN A 307 -9.53 7.41 16.02
CA GLN A 307 -9.26 6.44 17.08
C GLN A 307 -7.82 5.95 16.99
N GLY A 308 -7.08 6.18 18.07
CA GLY A 308 -5.76 5.61 18.31
C GLY A 308 -5.86 4.09 18.30
N TRP A 309 -5.02 3.47 17.48
CA TRP A 309 -5.08 2.05 17.18
C TRP A 309 -3.73 1.54 16.67
N ASN A 310 -3.68 0.33 16.14
CA ASN A 310 -2.49 -0.26 15.54
C ASN A 310 -2.78 -0.81 14.14
N GLN A 311 -1.72 -1.17 13.41
CA GLN A 311 -1.85 -1.74 12.06
C GLN A 311 -1.01 -3.01 11.93
N HIS A 312 -1.48 -4.15 12.46
CA HIS A 312 -0.70 -5.41 12.52
C HIS A 312 0.78 -5.11 12.79
N SER A 313 1.72 -5.74 12.07
CA SER A 313 3.18 -5.54 12.00
C SER A 313 3.72 -4.10 11.98
N GLY A 314 2.89 -3.07 11.93
CA GLY A 314 3.27 -1.66 12.02
C GLY A 314 3.31 -1.13 13.45
N PHE A 315 3.49 0.19 13.58
CA PHE A 315 3.42 0.88 14.86
C PHE A 315 1.98 1.30 15.22
N GLU A 316 1.76 1.58 16.52
CA GLU A 316 0.54 2.20 17.03
C GLU A 316 0.49 3.70 16.73
N TRP A 317 -0.69 4.26 16.51
CA TRP A 317 -0.92 5.71 16.48
C TRP A 317 -1.83 6.14 17.64
N SER A 318 -1.74 7.41 18.01
CA SER A 318 -2.51 8.01 19.09
C SER A 318 -3.88 8.51 18.64
N ASN A 319 -4.70 8.94 19.60
CA ASN A 319 -5.93 9.70 19.33
C ASN A 319 -5.65 11.13 18.82
N LYS A 320 -4.39 11.56 18.76
CA LYS A 320 -3.93 12.83 18.17
C LYS A 320 -3.53 12.69 16.71
N LEU A 321 -3.67 11.49 16.13
CA LEU A 321 -3.48 11.31 14.69
C LEU A 321 -4.47 12.19 13.93
N GLU A 322 -3.94 13.01 13.05
CA GLU A 322 -4.64 13.76 12.03
C GLU A 322 -4.02 13.45 10.67
N ALA A 323 -4.81 13.54 9.60
CA ALA A 323 -4.34 13.28 8.26
C ALA A 323 -4.78 14.34 7.27
N ILE A 324 -3.87 14.74 6.39
CA ILE A 324 -4.16 15.50 5.18
C ILE A 324 -4.10 14.55 4.00
N GLU A 325 -5.13 14.51 3.18
CA GLU A 325 -5.12 13.71 1.95
C GLU A 325 -5.30 14.64 0.75
N ILE A 326 -4.46 14.46 -0.27
CA ILE A 326 -4.51 15.16 -1.54
C ILE A 326 -4.75 14.11 -2.61
N LEU A 327 -5.96 14.11 -3.16
CA LEU A 327 -6.37 13.19 -4.21
C LEU A 327 -6.42 13.93 -5.53
N THR A 328 -5.72 13.45 -6.55
CA THR A 328 -5.64 14.07 -7.88
C THR A 328 -6.01 13.06 -8.98
N PRO A 329 -6.66 13.51 -10.07
CA PRO A 329 -6.99 12.62 -11.16
C PRO A 329 -5.74 12.23 -11.94
N ALA A 330 -5.52 10.92 -12.10
CA ALA A 330 -4.48 10.39 -12.95
C ALA A 330 -5.05 10.15 -14.36
N ARG A 331 -4.33 10.62 -15.39
CA ARG A 331 -4.74 10.53 -16.79
C ARG A 331 -3.59 10.03 -17.67
N ASP A 332 -3.91 9.35 -18.77
CA ASP A 332 -2.92 9.01 -19.79
C ASP A 332 -2.60 10.22 -20.70
N ALA A 333 -1.68 10.03 -21.65
CA ALA A 333 -1.27 11.07 -22.59
C ALA A 333 -2.42 11.61 -23.48
N SER A 334 -3.51 10.86 -23.64
CA SER A 334 -4.70 11.29 -24.37
C SER A 334 -5.71 12.05 -23.49
N GLY A 335 -5.45 12.16 -22.19
CA GLY A 335 -6.35 12.76 -21.21
C GLY A 335 -7.40 11.80 -20.64
N LYS A 336 -7.35 10.51 -21.01
CA LYS A 336 -8.26 9.48 -20.48
C LYS A 336 -8.01 9.31 -18.99
N PHE A 337 -9.08 9.34 -18.19
CA PHE A 337 -9.01 9.07 -16.75
C PHE A 337 -8.60 7.61 -16.49
N LEU A 338 -7.52 7.43 -15.74
CA LEU A 338 -6.98 6.13 -15.35
C LEU A 338 -7.33 5.77 -13.91
N GLY A 339 -7.51 6.76 -13.05
CA GLY A 339 -7.59 6.55 -11.61
C GLY A 339 -7.28 7.78 -10.80
N ILE A 340 -6.93 7.58 -9.54
CA ILE A 340 -6.62 8.64 -8.58
C ILE A 340 -5.23 8.40 -8.01
N ASP A 341 -4.40 9.43 -8.05
CA ASP A 341 -3.20 9.55 -7.22
C ASP A 341 -3.62 10.10 -5.86
N TRP A 342 -3.19 9.44 -4.80
CA TRP A 342 -3.61 9.69 -3.43
C TRP A 342 -2.38 9.85 -2.54
N GLU A 343 -2.09 11.10 -2.19
CA GLU A 343 -1.07 11.45 -1.21
C GLU A 343 -1.73 11.61 0.16
N ALA A 344 -1.16 10.99 1.19
CA ALA A 344 -1.62 11.09 2.57
C ALA A 344 -0.46 11.51 3.46
N ILE A 345 -0.64 12.57 4.24
CA ILE A 345 0.33 13.08 5.22
C ILE A 345 -0.27 12.89 6.60
N PHE A 346 0.49 12.25 7.50
CA PHE A 346 0.07 11.91 8.84
C PHE A 346 0.79 12.77 9.87
N TYR A 347 0.02 13.34 10.78
CA TYR A 347 0.46 14.16 11.89
C TYR A 347 0.05 13.46 13.18
N ASP A 348 1.00 13.04 14.01
CA ASP A 348 0.71 12.45 15.30
C ASP A 348 1.80 12.87 16.30
N PRO A 349 1.58 13.95 17.06
CA PRO A 349 2.62 14.50 17.95
C PRO A 349 2.94 13.60 19.15
N GLU A 350 2.13 12.58 19.44
CA GLU A 350 2.42 11.61 20.50
C GLU A 350 3.23 10.44 19.95
N ALA A 351 2.89 9.94 18.76
CA ALA A 351 3.54 8.77 18.17
C ALA A 351 4.78 9.09 17.35
N LEU A 352 4.75 10.16 16.57
CA LEU A 352 5.75 10.50 15.56
C LEU A 352 6.67 11.63 16.03
N VAL A 353 7.95 11.54 15.69
CA VAL A 353 8.91 12.63 15.92
C VAL A 353 8.80 13.74 14.87
N GLU A 354 8.26 13.41 13.69
CA GLU A 354 7.95 14.35 12.60
C GLU A 354 6.87 13.75 11.68
N PRO A 355 6.13 14.57 10.91
CA PRO A 355 5.09 14.08 10.03
C PRO A 355 5.62 13.13 8.95
N ILE A 356 4.82 12.14 8.59
CA ILE A 356 5.20 11.14 7.58
C ILE A 356 4.20 11.14 6.43
N ARG A 357 4.60 10.64 5.27
CA ARG A 357 3.81 10.69 4.04
C ARG A 357 3.76 9.34 3.35
N THR A 358 2.58 8.99 2.86
CA THR A 358 2.30 7.84 1.99
C THR A 358 1.78 8.31 0.63
N LEU A 359 2.16 7.59 -0.42
CA LEU A 359 1.69 7.82 -1.79
C LEU A 359 1.05 6.54 -2.33
N TRP A 360 -0.12 6.67 -2.92
CA TRP A 360 -0.88 5.52 -3.39
C TRP A 360 -1.64 5.83 -4.66
N HIS A 361 -1.67 4.90 -5.62
CA HIS A 361 -2.46 5.03 -6.83
C HIS A 361 -3.59 4.01 -6.84
N ARG A 362 -4.77 4.47 -7.24
CA ARG A 362 -5.98 3.67 -7.39
C ARG A 362 -6.47 3.70 -8.82
N ASN A 363 -6.39 2.55 -9.49
CA ASN A 363 -6.94 2.38 -10.83
C ASN A 363 -8.45 2.48 -10.78
N TYR A 364 -9.03 3.28 -11.65
CA TYR A 364 -10.46 3.24 -11.91
C TYR A 364 -10.81 1.90 -12.58
N GLN A 365 -11.69 1.13 -11.95
CA GLN A 365 -12.19 -0.12 -12.50
C GLN A 365 -13.44 0.17 -13.31
N GLN A 366 -13.30 0.06 -14.64
CA GLN A 366 -14.45 0.08 -15.51
C GLN A 366 -15.35 -1.12 -15.20
N SER A 367 -16.65 -0.88 -15.17
CA SER A 367 -17.64 -1.94 -15.03
C SER A 367 -17.62 -2.86 -16.24
N TRP A 368 -17.79 -4.16 -15.98
CA TRP A 368 -17.84 -5.20 -17.00
C TRP A 368 -19.30 -5.61 -17.17
N SER A 369 -19.71 -5.82 -18.40
CA SER A 369 -21.02 -6.38 -18.73
C SER A 369 -20.83 -7.64 -19.59
N PRO A 370 -21.66 -8.67 -19.42
CA PRO A 370 -21.66 -9.85 -20.29
C PRO A 370 -22.26 -9.45 -21.64
N VAL A 371 -21.44 -8.93 -22.54
CA VAL A 371 -21.81 -8.66 -23.93
C VAL A 371 -21.53 -9.92 -24.72
N ASP A 372 -22.56 -10.51 -25.32
CA ASP A 372 -22.50 -11.76 -26.06
C ASP A 372 -21.79 -12.90 -25.30
N GLY A 373 -22.06 -13.00 -24.00
CA GLY A 373 -21.49 -14.03 -23.12
C GLY A 373 -20.05 -13.77 -22.68
N PHE A 374 -19.38 -12.74 -23.21
CA PHE A 374 -18.04 -12.34 -22.78
C PHE A 374 -18.09 -11.20 -21.76
N ALA A 375 -17.25 -11.29 -20.73
CA ALA A 375 -17.01 -10.17 -19.83
C ALA A 375 -16.35 -9.03 -20.64
N THR A 376 -17.12 -7.99 -20.93
CA THR A 376 -16.74 -6.91 -21.85
C THR A 376 -16.84 -5.56 -21.15
N GLN A 377 -15.83 -4.71 -21.34
CA GLN A 377 -15.87 -3.33 -20.87
C GLN A 377 -16.80 -2.49 -21.76
N VAL A 378 -17.67 -1.71 -21.13
CA VAL A 378 -18.64 -0.87 -21.84
C VAL A 378 -18.37 0.58 -21.48
N ALA A 379 -18.19 1.45 -22.48
CA ALA A 379 -17.89 2.85 -22.24
C ALA A 379 -19.15 3.63 -21.76
N PRO A 380 -19.01 4.66 -20.90
CA PRO A 380 -20.12 5.53 -20.57
C PRO A 380 -20.79 6.11 -21.83
N GLY A 381 -22.12 6.01 -21.92
CA GLY A 381 -22.92 6.46 -23.07
C GLY A 381 -23.11 5.42 -24.18
N GLN A 382 -22.38 4.30 -24.13
CA GLN A 382 -22.63 3.17 -25.04
C GLN A 382 -23.91 2.45 -24.61
N VAL A 383 -24.84 2.28 -25.55
CA VAL A 383 -26.04 1.49 -25.35
C VAL A 383 -25.71 0.02 -25.63
N ILE A 384 -25.89 -0.83 -24.63
CA ILE A 384 -25.84 -2.29 -24.79
C ILE A 384 -27.21 -2.88 -24.53
N GLN A 385 -27.54 -3.96 -25.24
CA GLN A 385 -28.66 -4.82 -24.85
C GLN A 385 -28.20 -5.68 -23.67
N TYR A 386 -28.81 -5.49 -22.50
CA TYR A 386 -28.45 -6.20 -21.29
C TYR A 386 -29.65 -6.98 -20.76
N ARG A 387 -29.53 -8.32 -20.75
CA ARG A 387 -30.45 -9.17 -20.01
C ARG A 387 -29.95 -9.27 -18.58
N VAL A 388 -30.73 -8.77 -17.63
CA VAL A 388 -30.45 -8.94 -16.20
C VAL A 388 -30.51 -10.44 -15.88
N PRO A 389 -29.41 -11.06 -15.42
CA PRO A 389 -29.43 -12.48 -15.12
C PRO A 389 -30.29 -12.77 -13.89
N ASP A 390 -31.04 -13.88 -13.91
CA ASP A 390 -31.74 -14.36 -12.72
C ASP A 390 -30.71 -14.97 -11.77
N MET A 391 -30.44 -14.26 -10.66
CA MET A 391 -29.44 -14.67 -9.67
C MET A 391 -29.86 -15.93 -8.89
N LEU A 392 -31.16 -16.26 -8.87
CA LEU A 392 -31.67 -17.45 -8.19
C LEU A 392 -31.58 -18.71 -9.05
N ASP A 393 -31.17 -18.58 -10.31
CA ASP A 393 -30.97 -19.67 -11.26
C ASP A 393 -29.47 -19.93 -11.53
N ARG A 394 -29.11 -20.63 -12.62
CA ARG A 394 -27.74 -20.81 -13.14
C ARG A 394 -27.42 -19.89 -14.33
N PRO A 395 -27.33 -18.56 -14.14
CA PRO A 395 -27.18 -17.60 -15.25
C PRO A 395 -25.88 -17.76 -16.04
N TRP A 396 -24.80 -18.27 -15.41
CA TRP A 396 -23.55 -18.53 -16.12
C TRP A 396 -23.69 -19.64 -17.16
N ALA A 397 -24.42 -20.72 -16.83
CA ALA A 397 -24.66 -21.84 -17.72
C ALA A 397 -25.55 -21.43 -18.91
N LYS A 398 -26.60 -20.65 -18.63
CA LYS A 398 -27.47 -20.08 -19.69
C LYS A 398 -26.72 -19.17 -20.65
N ASN A 399 -25.75 -18.40 -20.17
CA ASN A 399 -24.89 -17.61 -21.06
C ASN A 399 -23.98 -18.51 -21.93
N TRP A 400 -23.43 -19.60 -21.39
CA TRP A 400 -22.66 -20.57 -22.18
C TRP A 400 -23.52 -21.22 -23.26
N GLU A 401 -24.72 -21.66 -22.88
CA GLU A 401 -25.74 -22.18 -23.80
C GLU A 401 -26.03 -21.24 -24.96
N GLU A 402 -26.35 -19.98 -24.61
CA GLU A 402 -26.83 -19.00 -25.57
C GLU A 402 -25.73 -18.50 -26.51
N PHE A 403 -24.47 -18.47 -26.09
CA PHE A 403 -23.40 -17.83 -26.87
C PHE A 403 -22.31 -18.80 -27.36
N PHE A 404 -22.13 -19.96 -26.75
CA PHE A 404 -20.97 -20.81 -26.98
C PHE A 404 -21.30 -22.27 -27.31
N GLU A 405 -22.47 -22.78 -26.93
CA GLU A 405 -22.80 -24.22 -27.03
C GLU A 405 -23.83 -24.58 -28.10
N LYS A 406 -24.20 -23.63 -29.00
CA LYS A 406 -25.26 -23.85 -30.00
C LYS A 406 -25.02 -25.06 -30.91
N ASP A 407 -23.76 -25.38 -31.17
CA ASP A 407 -23.34 -26.47 -32.07
C ASP A 407 -22.71 -27.64 -31.30
N MET A 408 -22.95 -27.75 -29.99
CA MET A 408 -22.41 -28.82 -29.14
C MET A 408 -23.48 -29.87 -28.80
N ASP A 409 -23.10 -31.14 -28.87
CA ASP A 409 -23.96 -32.25 -28.46
C ASP A 409 -23.96 -32.40 -26.93
N ARG A 410 -25.01 -31.93 -26.29
CA ARG A 410 -25.17 -32.04 -24.85
C ARG A 410 -25.49 -33.47 -24.42
N PRO A 411 -24.93 -33.95 -23.30
CA PRO A 411 -25.34 -35.21 -22.71
C PRO A 411 -26.82 -35.16 -22.35
N LYS A 412 -27.54 -36.27 -22.57
CA LYS A 412 -28.99 -36.38 -22.34
C LYS A 412 -29.37 -36.23 -20.86
N GLU A 413 -28.42 -36.44 -19.96
CA GLU A 413 -28.56 -36.25 -18.53
C GLU A 413 -27.42 -35.34 -18.07
N GLU A 414 -27.76 -34.17 -17.53
CA GLU A 414 -26.82 -33.32 -16.81
C GLU A 414 -26.64 -33.92 -15.40
N LEU A 415 -25.40 -34.04 -14.93
CA LEU A 415 -25.11 -34.53 -13.58
C LEU A 415 -25.80 -33.62 -12.55
N ASP A 416 -26.84 -34.11 -11.90
CA ASP A 416 -27.47 -33.44 -10.76
C ASP A 416 -26.48 -33.46 -9.58
N LEU A 417 -25.83 -32.33 -9.35
CA LEU A 417 -24.91 -32.14 -8.23
C LEU A 417 -25.62 -31.77 -6.92
N GLY A 418 -26.96 -31.75 -6.89
CA GLY A 418 -27.76 -31.59 -5.67
C GLY A 418 -27.83 -30.17 -5.12
N PHE A 419 -27.50 -29.15 -5.91
CA PHE A 419 -27.68 -27.75 -5.52
C PHE A 419 -29.08 -27.26 -5.93
N LYS A 420 -30.11 -27.65 -5.16
CA LYS A 420 -31.44 -27.03 -5.23
C LYS A 420 -31.71 -26.20 -3.98
#